data_AF-A0A1W9UBL3-F1
#
_entry.id   AF-A0A1W9UBL3-F1
#
_cell.length_a   1.000
_cell.length_b   1.000
_cell.length_c   1.000
_cell.angle_alpha   90.00
_cell.angle_beta   90.00
_cell.angle_gamma   90.00
#
_symmetry.space_group_name_H-M   'P 1'
#
loop_
_entity.id
_entity.type
_entity.pdbx_description
1 polymer ?
#
loop_
_entity_poly.entity_id
_entity_poly.type
_entity_poly.pdbx_seq_one_letter_code
_entity_poly.pdbx_strand_id
1 'polypeptide(L)'
;MKFKRAIIYNTFTVRGQTAIDPIDDLHEAGSLIRHLMEHYDGTGSPDKLEAKNIPIGSRFPIGSRIIALAEHIDRHLHAGYYGTLESL
;
A
#
# COMPACT_ATOMS: atom_id res chain seq x y z
N MET A 1 -16.67 17.42 1.18
CA MET A 1 -16.43 16.26 0.29
C MET A 1 -14.94 15.86 0.16
N LYS A 2 -14.03 16.33 1.04
CA LYS A 2 -12.58 15.98 0.98
C LYS A 2 -12.21 14.66 1.70
N PHE A 3 -12.92 14.32 2.78
CA PHE A 3 -12.64 13.13 3.61
C PHE A 3 -12.89 11.78 2.91
N LYS A 4 -13.88 11.68 2.01
CA LYS A 4 -14.23 10.38 1.36
C LYS A 4 -13.09 9.81 0.50
N ARG A 5 -12.29 10.66 -0.15
CA ARG A 5 -11.23 10.20 -1.07
C ARG A 5 -9.96 9.71 -0.36
N ALA A 6 -9.55 10.38 0.71
CA ALA A 6 -8.46 9.90 1.56
C ALA A 6 -8.78 8.54 2.19
N ILE A 7 -10.04 8.32 2.59
CA ILE A 7 -10.51 7.02 3.11
C ILE A 7 -10.49 5.94 2.02
N ILE A 8 -10.93 6.25 0.80
CA ILE A 8 -10.87 5.30 -0.33
C ILE A 8 -9.42 4.94 -0.64
N TYR A 9 -8.52 5.93 -0.65
CA TYR A 9 -7.11 5.71 -0.89
C TYR A 9 -6.47 4.83 0.22
N ASN A 10 -6.67 5.14 1.49
CA ASN A 10 -6.09 4.31 2.56
C ASN A 10 -6.66 2.89 2.65
N THR A 11 -7.76 2.58 1.95
CA THR A 11 -8.39 1.26 1.97
C THR A 11 -8.14 0.44 0.71
N PHE A 12 -7.48 0.99 -0.33
CA PHE A 12 -7.28 0.24 -1.59
C PHE A 12 -6.39 -0.99 -1.39
N THR A 13 -5.42 -0.96 -0.48
CA THR A 13 -4.53 -2.10 -0.18
C THR A 13 -5.29 -3.28 0.42
N VAL A 14 -6.20 -2.99 1.37
CA VAL A 14 -7.07 -4.01 1.98
C VAL A 14 -8.03 -4.57 0.93
N ARG A 15 -8.69 -3.69 0.17
CA ARG A 15 -9.65 -4.10 -0.87
C ARG A 15 -8.98 -4.89 -2.00
N GLY A 16 -7.78 -4.50 -2.40
CA GLY A 16 -7.03 -5.15 -3.47
C GLY A 16 -6.65 -6.58 -3.11
N GLN A 17 -6.15 -6.81 -1.88
CA GLN A 17 -5.95 -8.16 -1.35
C GLN A 17 -7.27 -8.95 -1.36
N THR A 18 -8.35 -8.41 -0.79
CA THR A 18 -9.65 -9.09 -0.74
C THR A 18 -10.20 -9.44 -2.14
N ALA A 19 -9.94 -8.60 -3.13
CA ALA A 19 -10.41 -8.82 -4.50
C ALA A 19 -9.72 -10.02 -5.18
N ILE A 20 -8.48 -10.32 -4.81
CA ILE A 20 -7.69 -11.40 -5.43
C ILE A 20 -7.53 -12.63 -4.53
N ASP A 21 -7.92 -12.53 -3.26
CA ASP A 21 -7.92 -13.61 -2.26
C ASP A 21 -8.55 -14.93 -2.76
N PRO A 22 -9.65 -14.93 -3.55
CA PRO A 22 -10.23 -16.19 -4.05
C PRO A 22 -9.37 -16.92 -5.10
N ILE A 23 -8.27 -16.33 -5.56
CA ILE A 23 -7.39 -16.89 -6.60
C ILE A 23 -6.12 -17.38 -5.91
N ASP A 24 -6.03 -18.69 -5.68
CA ASP A 24 -4.94 -19.30 -4.88
C ASP A 24 -3.54 -18.89 -5.33
N ASP A 25 -3.31 -18.84 -6.65
CA ASP A 25 -2.02 -18.46 -7.26
C ASP A 25 -1.64 -16.99 -6.98
N LEU A 26 -2.59 -16.16 -6.54
CA LEU A 26 -2.40 -14.74 -6.26
C LEU A 26 -2.31 -14.41 -4.76
N HIS A 27 -2.33 -15.40 -3.86
CA HIS A 27 -2.23 -15.14 -2.42
C HIS A 27 -0.97 -14.34 -2.04
N GLU A 28 0.19 -14.66 -2.64
CA GLU A 28 1.44 -13.92 -2.37
C GLU A 28 1.33 -12.47 -2.85
N ALA A 29 0.73 -12.25 -4.03
CA ALA A 29 0.44 -10.91 -4.54
C ALA A 29 -0.55 -10.16 -3.62
N GLY A 30 -1.54 -10.85 -3.06
CA GLY A 30 -2.48 -10.29 -2.08
C GLY A 30 -1.75 -9.78 -0.83
N SER A 31 -0.80 -10.55 -0.32
CA SER A 31 0.06 -10.13 0.79
C SER A 31 0.90 -8.91 0.42
N LEU A 32 1.45 -8.85 -0.80
CA LEU A 32 2.24 -7.70 -1.27
C LEU A 32 1.40 -6.42 -1.35
N ILE A 33 0.18 -6.53 -1.90
CA ILE A 33 -0.77 -5.41 -2.05
C ILE A 33 -1.23 -4.89 -0.70
N ARG A 34 -1.54 -5.78 0.26
CA ARG A 34 -1.96 -5.38 1.63
C ARG A 34 -0.95 -4.45 2.29
N HIS A 35 0.33 -4.80 2.19
CA HIS A 35 1.42 -4.10 2.87
C HIS A 35 2.07 -3.01 2.03
N LEU A 36 1.51 -2.66 0.87
CA LEU A 36 2.08 -1.68 -0.05
C LEU A 36 2.26 -0.28 0.57
N MET A 37 1.33 0.12 1.45
CA MET A 37 1.35 1.43 2.11
C MET A 37 1.91 1.36 3.54
N GLU A 38 2.59 0.26 3.89
CA GLU A 38 3.35 0.17 5.14
C GLU A 38 4.66 0.93 5.02
N HIS A 39 5.03 1.66 6.07
CA HIS A 39 6.29 2.41 6.12
C HIS A 39 7.28 1.71 7.04
N TYR A 40 8.58 1.88 6.76
CA TYR A 40 9.64 1.25 7.54
C TYR A 40 9.59 1.60 9.04
N ASP A 41 9.15 2.81 9.36
CA ASP A 41 9.01 3.35 10.72
C ASP A 41 7.65 3.05 11.37
N GLY A 42 6.77 2.28 10.72
CA GLY A 42 5.43 1.93 11.21
C GLY A 42 4.39 3.04 11.12
N THR A 43 4.71 4.18 10.50
CA THR A 43 3.73 5.26 10.26
C THR A 43 2.72 4.93 9.16
N GLY A 44 2.95 3.84 8.42
CA GLY A 44 2.10 3.36 7.35
C GLY A 44 0.83 2.64 7.83
N SER A 45 0.13 2.03 6.89
CA SER A 45 -1.14 1.33 7.14
C SER A 45 -1.31 0.19 6.12
N PRO A 46 -2.14 -0.84 6.38
CA PRO A 46 -3.18 -0.95 7.40
C PRO A 46 -2.77 -1.53 8.75
N ASP A 47 -1.72 -2.35 8.81
CA ASP A 47 -1.34 -3.15 9.97
C ASP A 47 -0.27 -2.47 10.84
N LYS A 48 0.31 -1.34 10.38
CA LYS A 48 1.29 -0.49 11.10
C LYS A 48 2.55 -1.25 11.50
N LEU A 49 3.11 -1.97 10.53
CA LEU A 49 4.26 -2.83 10.78
C LEU A 49 5.53 -1.99 10.89
N GLU A 50 6.20 -2.02 12.05
CA GLU A 50 7.50 -1.39 12.24
C GLU A 50 8.64 -2.34 11.86
N ALA A 51 9.42 -1.97 10.84
CA ALA A 51 10.52 -2.80 10.33
C ALA A 51 11.79 -2.75 11.21
N LYS A 52 11.86 -1.82 12.17
CA LYS A 52 13.07 -1.56 12.98
C LYS A 52 13.55 -2.74 13.83
N ASN A 53 12.70 -3.75 14.05
CA ASN A 53 13.00 -4.93 14.86
C ASN A 53 12.57 -6.24 14.20
N ILE A 54 12.36 -6.28 12.88
CA ILE A 54 11.85 -7.50 12.23
C ILE A 54 12.99 -8.52 12.07
N PRO A 55 12.92 -9.69 12.75
CA PRO A 55 13.83 -10.80 12.47
C PRO A 55 13.76 -11.16 10.99
N ILE A 56 14.92 -11.41 10.37
CA ILE A 56 15.03 -11.99 9.02
C ILE A 56 14.13 -13.24 8.98
N GLY A 57 13.01 -13.17 8.25
CA GLY A 57 11.99 -14.22 8.19
C GLY A 57 10.60 -13.86 8.72
N SER A 58 10.40 -12.68 9.33
CA SER A 58 9.04 -12.25 9.70
C SER A 58 8.28 -11.71 8.49
N ARG A 59 6.95 -11.77 8.63
CA ARG A 59 5.87 -11.57 7.64
C ARG A 59 5.85 -10.25 6.86
N PHE A 60 6.88 -9.41 6.93
CA PHE A 60 6.95 -8.17 6.17
C PHE A 60 7.46 -8.45 4.76
N PRO A 61 6.63 -8.29 3.71
CA PRO A 61 7.04 -8.61 2.36
C PRO A 61 8.04 -7.55 1.88
N ILE A 62 9.29 -7.93 1.68
CA ILE A 62 10.30 -7.00 1.17
C ILE A 62 9.91 -6.44 -0.21
N GLY A 63 9.18 -7.24 -1.00
CA GLY A 63 8.62 -6.83 -2.29
C GLY A 63 7.66 -5.64 -2.19
N SER A 64 6.87 -5.52 -1.10
CA SER A 64 5.96 -4.37 -0.91
C SER A 64 6.72 -3.05 -0.86
N ARG A 65 7.97 -3.03 -0.38
CA ARG A 65 8.79 -1.80 -0.31
C ARG A 65 9.24 -1.31 -1.68
N ILE A 66 9.57 -2.25 -2.57
CA ILE A 66 9.98 -1.93 -3.94
C ILE A 66 8.78 -1.34 -4.69
N ILE A 67 7.62 -1.99 -4.56
CA ILE A 67 6.39 -1.54 -5.20
C ILE A 67 5.92 -0.20 -4.59
N ALA A 68 6.11 0.02 -3.29
CA ALA A 68 5.78 1.29 -2.63
C ALA A 68 6.56 2.47 -3.20
N LEU A 69 7.85 2.28 -3.48
CA LEU A 69 8.68 3.30 -4.15
C LEU A 69 8.17 3.57 -5.57
N ALA A 70 7.85 2.51 -6.31
CA ALA A 70 7.30 2.64 -7.66
C ALA A 70 5.96 3.40 -7.66
N GLU A 71 5.05 3.08 -6.73
CA GLU A 71 3.80 3.85 -6.55
C GLU A 71 4.10 5.31 -6.25
N HIS A 72 5.00 5.57 -5.29
CA HIS A 72 5.30 6.92 -4.86
C HIS A 72 5.79 7.77 -6.05
N ILE A 73 6.69 7.21 -6.85
CA ILE A 73 7.17 7.85 -8.08
C ILE A 73 6.01 8.04 -9.06
N ASP A 74 5.24 6.98 -9.33
CA ASP A 74 4.12 7.02 -10.28
C ASP A 74 3.11 8.12 -9.92
N ARG A 75 2.79 8.24 -8.63
CA ARG A 75 1.90 9.29 -8.11
C ARG A 75 2.47 10.68 -8.29
N HIS A 76 3.77 10.88 -8.05
CA HIS A 76 4.39 12.20 -8.22
C HIS A 76 4.53 12.58 -9.69
N LEU A 77 4.78 11.61 -10.57
CA LEU A 77 4.84 11.83 -12.02
C LEU A 77 3.44 12.11 -12.61
N HIS A 78 2.41 11.43 -12.11
CA HIS A 78 1.04 11.55 -12.61
C HIS A 78 0.14 12.44 -11.74
N ALA A 79 0.70 13.18 -10.78
CA ALA A 79 -0.05 14.09 -9.89
C ALA A 79 -0.88 15.13 -10.65
N GLY A 80 -0.47 15.48 -11.88
CA GLY A 80 -1.22 16.35 -12.78
C GLY A 80 -2.34 15.67 -13.57
N TYR A 81 -2.31 14.34 -13.73
CA TYR A 81 -3.30 13.56 -14.50
C TYR A 81 -4.46 13.05 -13.63
N TYR A 82 -4.23 12.81 -12.35
CA TYR A 82 -5.26 12.35 -11.39
C TYR A 82 -5.77 13.46 -10.45
N GLY A 83 -5.27 14.70 -10.61
CA GLY A 83 -5.61 15.86 -9.76
C GLY A 83 -4.79 15.91 -8.48
N THR A 84 -4.29 17.08 -8.10
CA THR A 84 -3.61 17.27 -6.81
C THR A 84 -4.66 17.18 -5.69
N LEU A 85 -4.25 16.81 -4.47
CA LEU A 85 -5.15 16.80 -3.30
C LEU A 85 -5.77 18.17 -2.99
N GLU A 86 -5.24 19.24 -3.58
CA GLU A 86 -5.80 20.58 -3.51
C GLU A 86 -6.85 20.87 -4.60
N SER A 87 -6.84 20.17 -5.72
CA SER A 87 -7.70 20.45 -6.88
C SER A 87 -8.99 19.62 -6.94
N LEU A 88 -9.41 18.94 -5.86
CA LEU A 88 -10.64 18.14 -5.78
C LEU A 88 -11.40 18.30 -4.45
#